data_AF-A0A919NWN6-F1
#
_entry.id   AF-A0A919NWN6-F1
#
_cell.length_a   1.000
_cell.length_b   1.000
_cell.length_c   1.000
_cell.angle_alpha   90.00
_cell.angle_beta   90.00
_cell.angle_gamma   90.00
#
_symmetry.space_group_name_H-M   'P 1'
#
loop_
_entity.id
_entity.type
_entity.pdbx_description
1 polymer ?
#
loop_
_entity_poly.entity_id
_entity_poly.type
_entity_poly.pdbx_seq_one_letter_code
_entity_poly.pdbx_strand_id
1 'polypeptide(L)'
;MTEPLTTNYEANAAIMTAMEDAIQNCSDVGNAVESAATYLATHWSGEASNNYRNAVASWLQELAKVKSALEGLHSGTTDYHQRSQSVEQSNTQVASWI
;
A
#
# COMPACT_ATOMS: atom_id res chain seq x y z
N MET A 1 -7.88 21.29 26.62
CA MET A 1 -7.19 21.28 25.30
C MET A 1 -6.55 19.92 25.13
N THR A 2 -7.25 18.97 24.50
CA THR A 2 -6.86 17.55 24.36
C THR A 2 -7.15 17.02 22.94
N GLU A 3 -7.16 17.90 21.93
CA GLU A 3 -7.60 17.56 20.56
C GLU A 3 -6.52 17.28 19.47
N PRO A 4 -5.21 17.46 19.65
CA PRO A 4 -4.27 17.20 18.55
C PRO A 4 -3.94 15.70 18.33
N LEU A 5 -4.09 14.84 19.35
CA LEU A 5 -3.66 13.44 19.28
C LEU A 5 -4.75 12.47 18.77
N THR A 6 -6.01 12.68 19.15
CA THR A 6 -7.16 11.87 18.66
C THR A 6 -7.40 12.06 17.16
N THR A 7 -7.26 13.28 16.66
CA THR A 7 -7.35 13.60 15.23
C THR A 7 -6.24 12.91 14.42
N ASN A 8 -5.04 12.76 15.02
CA ASN A 8 -3.91 12.07 14.40
C ASN A 8 -4.14 10.55 14.36
N TYR A 9 -4.79 9.98 15.38
CA TYR A 9 -5.16 8.57 15.44
C TYR A 9 -6.13 8.16 14.32
N GLU A 10 -7.23 8.92 14.15
CA GLU A 10 -8.22 8.64 13.10
C GLU A 10 -7.62 8.80 11.69
N ALA A 11 -6.77 9.81 11.51
CA ALA A 11 -6.05 10.02 10.27
C ALA A 11 -5.10 8.84 9.94
N ASN A 12 -4.38 8.31 10.93
CA ASN A 12 -3.48 7.17 10.73
C ASN A 12 -4.25 5.88 10.38
N ALA A 13 -5.38 5.63 11.04
CA ALA A 13 -6.24 4.49 10.70
C ALA A 13 -6.79 4.60 9.25
N ALA A 14 -7.25 5.79 8.85
CA ALA A 14 -7.70 6.02 7.48
C ALA A 14 -6.59 5.85 6.44
N ILE A 15 -5.37 6.31 6.75
CA ILE A 15 -4.19 6.13 5.90
C ILE A 15 -3.84 4.64 5.78
N MET A 16 -3.91 3.86 6.86
CA MET A 16 -3.67 2.42 6.83
C MET A 16 -4.64 1.71 5.88
N THR A 17 -5.95 1.96 6.03
CA THR A 17 -6.96 1.39 5.13
C THR A 17 -6.74 1.81 3.68
N ALA A 18 -6.45 3.08 3.42
CA ALA A 18 -6.19 3.55 2.07
C ALA A 18 -4.93 2.88 1.44
N MET A 19 -3.92 2.57 2.25
CA MET A 19 -2.74 1.83 1.80
C MET A 19 -3.06 0.37 1.50
N GLU A 20 -3.84 -0.31 2.35
CA GLU A 20 -4.31 -1.68 2.08
C GLU A 20 -5.10 -1.76 0.78
N ASP A 21 -6.03 -0.82 0.57
CA ASP A 21 -6.80 -0.71 -0.68
C ASP A 21 -5.88 -0.46 -1.88
N ALA A 22 -4.90 0.43 -1.76
CA ALA A 22 -3.94 0.70 -2.82
C ALA A 22 -3.07 -0.52 -3.16
N ILE A 23 -2.62 -1.27 -2.16
CA ILE A 23 -1.85 -2.52 -2.32
C ILE A 23 -2.69 -3.56 -3.06
N GLN A 24 -3.96 -3.73 -2.67
CA GLN A 24 -4.89 -4.65 -3.32
C GLN A 24 -5.16 -4.23 -4.76
N ASN A 25 -5.43 -2.95 -4.99
CA ASN A 25 -5.63 -2.40 -6.34
C ASN A 25 -4.41 -2.61 -7.24
N CYS A 26 -3.19 -2.44 -6.72
CA CYS A 26 -1.97 -2.75 -7.49
C CYS A 26 -1.92 -4.22 -7.91
N SER A 27 -2.30 -5.13 -7.01
CA SER A 27 -2.38 -6.56 -7.31
C SER A 27 -3.43 -6.87 -8.38
N ASP A 28 -4.63 -6.29 -8.25
CA ASP A 28 -5.73 -6.55 -9.19
C ASP A 28 -5.44 -6.01 -10.59
N VAL A 29 -4.92 -4.78 -10.68
CA VAL A 29 -4.52 -4.19 -11.97
C VAL A 29 -3.35 -4.97 -12.58
N GLY A 30 -2.37 -5.39 -11.78
CA GLY A 30 -1.25 -6.21 -12.26
C GLY A 30 -1.73 -7.51 -12.90
N ASN A 31 -2.61 -8.24 -12.21
CA ASN A 31 -3.21 -9.49 -12.71
C ASN A 31 -4.05 -9.27 -13.98
N ALA A 32 -4.82 -8.18 -14.04
CA ALA A 32 -5.63 -7.85 -15.21
C ALA A 32 -4.77 -7.53 -16.44
N VAL A 33 -3.69 -6.76 -16.26
CA VAL A 33 -2.75 -6.43 -17.34
C VAL A 33 -2.00 -7.66 -17.82
N GLU A 34 -1.52 -8.52 -16.92
CA GLU A 34 -0.85 -9.78 -17.29
C GLU A 34 -1.79 -10.71 -18.07
N SER A 35 -3.05 -10.83 -17.62
CA SER A 35 -4.07 -11.62 -18.32
C SER A 35 -4.37 -11.08 -19.72
N ALA A 36 -4.53 -9.76 -19.85
CA ALA A 36 -4.77 -9.11 -21.14
C ALA A 36 -3.57 -9.27 -22.09
N ALA A 37 -2.34 -9.13 -21.59
CA ALA A 37 -1.12 -9.31 -22.37
C ALA A 37 -0.97 -10.77 -22.84
N THR A 38 -1.28 -11.74 -21.98
CA THR A 38 -1.28 -13.16 -22.32
C THR A 38 -2.31 -13.49 -23.38
N TYR A 39 -3.54 -12.99 -23.23
CA TYR A 39 -4.59 -13.16 -24.24
C TYR A 39 -4.17 -12.57 -25.59
N LEU A 40 -3.68 -11.32 -25.59
CA LEU A 40 -3.25 -10.64 -26.80
C LEU A 40 -2.11 -11.39 -27.51
N ALA A 41 -1.17 -11.96 -26.76
CA ALA A 41 -0.06 -12.75 -27.29
C ALA A 41 -0.49 -13.99 -28.08
N THR A 42 -1.71 -14.51 -27.87
CA THR A 42 -2.24 -15.65 -28.63
C THR A 42 -2.69 -15.29 -30.04
N HIS A 43 -3.05 -14.02 -30.27
CA HIS A 43 -3.61 -13.54 -31.54
C HIS A 43 -2.72 -12.51 -32.24
N TRP A 44 -1.78 -11.90 -31.53
CA TRP A 44 -0.89 -10.88 -32.03
C TRP A 44 0.57 -11.32 -31.92
N SER A 45 1.20 -11.53 -33.07
CA SER A 45 2.60 -11.95 -33.19
C SER A 45 3.42 -10.94 -33.98
N GLY A 46 4.75 -11.13 -33.98
CA GLY A 46 5.71 -10.25 -34.63
C GLY A 46 6.41 -9.28 -33.69
N GLU A 47 7.25 -8.42 -34.26
CA GLU A 47 8.14 -7.52 -33.51
C GLU A 47 7.38 -6.53 -32.61
N ALA A 48 6.27 -5.98 -33.10
CA ALA A 48 5.44 -5.07 -32.31
C ALA A 48 4.85 -5.75 -31.07
N SER A 49 4.39 -7.00 -31.18
CA SER A 49 3.90 -7.81 -30.06
C SER A 49 5.02 -8.10 -29.05
N ASN A 50 6.24 -8.37 -29.51
CA ASN A 50 7.41 -8.54 -28.63
C ASN A 50 7.71 -7.26 -27.85
N ASN A 51 7.73 -6.10 -28.51
CA ASN A 51 7.98 -4.81 -27.87
C ASN A 51 6.89 -4.47 -26.84
N TYR A 52 5.62 -4.73 -27.16
CA TYR A 52 4.52 -4.58 -26.20
C TYR A 52 4.68 -5.48 -24.98
N ARG A 53 5.00 -6.77 -25.16
CA ARG A 53 5.23 -7.70 -24.04
C ARG A 53 6.38 -7.27 -23.15
N ASN A 54 7.47 -6.79 -23.73
CA ASN A 54 8.60 -6.24 -22.98
C ASN A 54 8.20 -4.99 -22.18
N ALA A 55 7.40 -4.10 -22.77
CA ALA A 55 6.88 -2.92 -22.10
C ALA A 55 5.95 -3.29 -20.93
N VAL A 56 5.05 -4.27 -21.12
CA VAL A 56 4.19 -4.79 -20.05
C VAL A 56 5.00 -5.40 -18.93
N ALA A 57 6.01 -6.23 -19.24
CA ALA A 57 6.87 -6.84 -18.23
C ALA A 57 7.63 -5.77 -17.41
N SER A 58 8.17 -4.75 -18.07
CA SER A 58 8.82 -3.62 -17.40
C SER A 58 7.83 -2.85 -16.51
N TRP A 59 6.64 -2.56 -17.03
CA TRP A 59 5.60 -1.86 -16.27
C TRP A 59 5.14 -2.65 -15.02
N LEU A 60 4.98 -3.99 -15.13
CA LEU A 60 4.65 -4.85 -14.00
C LEU A 60 5.76 -4.85 -12.93
N GLN A 61 7.03 -4.79 -13.33
CA GLN A 61 8.14 -4.66 -12.39
C GLN A 61 8.10 -3.32 -11.64
N GLU A 62 7.81 -2.21 -12.32
CA GLU A 62 7.65 -0.91 -11.65
C GLU A 62 6.43 -0.89 -10.72
N LEU A 63 5.31 -1.51 -11.13
CA LEU A 63 4.13 -1.65 -10.27
C LEU A 63 4.45 -2.45 -9.00
N ALA A 64 5.25 -3.51 -9.10
CA ALA A 64 5.69 -4.28 -7.95
C ALA A 64 6.54 -3.44 -6.97
N LYS A 65 7.37 -2.52 -7.48
CA LYS A 65 8.12 -1.57 -6.63
C LYS A 65 7.19 -0.59 -5.91
N VAL A 66 6.17 -0.08 -6.60
CA VAL A 66 5.15 0.79 -5.99
C VAL A 66 4.42 0.05 -4.88
N LYS A 67 3.98 -1.19 -5.13
CA LYS A 67 3.35 -2.04 -4.14
C LYS A 67 4.25 -2.26 -2.92
N SER A 68 5.52 -2.59 -3.14
CA SER A 68 6.49 -2.79 -2.06
C SER A 68 6.73 -1.51 -1.24
N ALA A 69 6.76 -0.34 -1.89
CA ALA A 69 6.84 0.93 -1.19
C ALA A 69 5.60 1.22 -0.33
N LEU A 70 4.39 0.90 -0.84
CA LEU A 70 3.14 1.01 -0.09
C LEU A 70 3.13 0.07 1.12
N GLU A 71 3.59 -1.18 0.97
CA GLU A 71 3.73 -2.14 2.08
C GLU A 71 4.70 -1.64 3.15
N GLY A 72 5.82 -1.04 2.74
CA GLY A 72 6.79 -0.43 3.64
C GLY A 72 6.21 0.76 4.42
N LEU A 73 5.46 1.63 3.74
CA LEU A 73 4.77 2.75 4.38
C LEU A 73 3.66 2.26 5.34
N HIS A 74 2.90 1.25 4.94
CA HIS A 74 1.86 0.66 5.77
C HIS A 74 2.41 0.08 7.07
N SER A 75 3.52 -0.67 6.96
CA SER A 75 4.26 -1.19 8.11
C SER A 75 4.74 -0.08 9.04
N GLY A 76 5.38 0.97 8.49
CA GLY A 76 5.85 2.11 9.27
C GLY A 76 4.74 2.88 9.98
N THR A 77 3.60 3.09 9.32
CA THR A 77 2.42 3.73 9.92
C THR A 77 1.82 2.86 11.02
N THR A 78 1.75 1.55 10.81
CA THR A 78 1.26 0.60 11.83
C THR A 78 2.12 0.63 13.09
N ASP A 79 3.45 0.58 12.93
CA ASP A 79 4.40 0.65 14.04
C ASP A 79 4.26 1.98 14.81
N TYR A 80 4.13 3.10 14.10
CA TYR A 80 3.92 4.41 14.70
C TYR A 80 2.60 4.48 15.48
N HIS A 81 1.53 3.92 14.91
CA HIS A 81 0.21 3.86 15.53
C HIS A 81 0.22 3.06 16.83
N GLN A 82 0.85 1.89 16.83
CA GLN A 82 0.98 1.04 18.02
C GLN A 82 1.84 1.70 19.12
N ARG A 83 2.96 2.34 18.74
CA ARG A 83 3.81 3.06 19.70
C ARG A 83 3.07 4.23 20.34
N SER A 84 2.32 4.99 19.54
CA SER A 84 1.53 6.12 20.02
C SER A 84 0.50 5.68 21.05
N GLN A 85 -0.23 4.58 20.79
CA GLN A 85 -1.17 4.00 21.76
C GLN A 85 -0.50 3.56 23.07
N SER A 86 0.66 2.91 22.99
CA SER A 86 1.40 2.45 24.19
C SER A 86 1.85 3.62 25.08
N VAL A 87 2.32 4.71 24.46
CA VAL A 87 2.70 5.93 25.18
C VAL A 87 1.47 6.59 25.82
N GLU A 88 0.35 6.67 25.12
CA GLU A 88 -0.90 7.22 25.68
C GLU A 88 -1.43 6.41 26.86
N GLN A 89 -1.45 5.08 26.76
CA GLN A 89 -1.87 4.20 27.86
C GLN A 89 -0.96 4.36 29.08
N SER A 90 0.36 4.45 28.85
CA SER A 90 1.34 4.68 29.91
C SER A 90 1.15 6.04 30.59
N ASN A 91 0.96 7.11 29.81
CA ASN A 91 0.72 8.45 30.35
C ASN A 91 -0.59 8.53 31.13
N THR A 92 -1.65 7.87 30.64
CA THR A 92 -2.96 7.82 31.32
C THR A 92 -2.87 7.04 32.63
N GLN A 93 -2.13 5.92 32.66
CA GLN A 93 -1.86 5.19 33.90
C GLN A 93 -1.10 6.06 34.90
N VAL A 94 -0.01 6.71 34.49
CA VAL A 94 0.76 7.59 35.38
C VAL A 94 -0.12 8.70 35.95
N ALA A 95 -0.93 9.36 35.12
CA ALA A 95 -1.87 10.39 35.57
C ALA A 95 -2.94 9.89 36.56
N SER A 96 -3.27 8.59 36.56
CA SER A 96 -4.23 8.01 37.51
C SER A 96 -3.67 7.83 38.94
N TRP A 97 -2.35 7.95 39.12
CA TRP A 97 -1.66 7.80 40.41
C TRP A 97 -1.25 9.14 41.05
N ILE A 98 -1.54 10.28 40.42
CA ILE A 98 -1.23 11.64 40.89
C ILE A 98 -2.54 12.37 41.20
#